data_AF-A0A7V9L2G9-F1
#
_entry.id   AF-A0A7V9L2G9-F1
#
_cell.length_a   1.000
_cell.length_b   1.000
_cell.length_c   1.000
_cell.angle_alpha   90.00
_cell.angle_beta   90.00
_cell.angle_gamma   90.00
#
_symmetry.space_group_name_H-M   'P 1'
#
loop_
_entity.id
_entity.type
_entity.pdbx_description
1 polymer ?
#
loop_
_entity_poly.entity_id
_entity_poly.type
_entity_poly.pdbx_seq_one_letter_code
_entity_poly.pdbx_strand_id
1 'polypeptide(L)'
;MSARSDVLLWATRIVNKGAGAAPNQLLEIRDGAGLDEAQAAFHKVARVGHPDLHRASLSAEELELVTTAYSRVAGAYQEYRTQRMQTTKLPRMAIKPPTGAPVNNMPRTLPPPNVDASKAAPTSSAAAPTGAAAATTPKVAPSGASAAMTPKALIYYRKAEQSLRRGELKSAVLQLRMAIAADPLSTMLRQALTEVESEIAKG
;
A
#
# COMPACT_ATOMS: atom_id res chain seq x y z
N MET A 1 26.47 -14.05 -25.68
CA MET A 1 25.30 -13.16 -25.75
C MET A 1 25.69 -11.85 -25.09
N SER A 2 25.29 -10.69 -25.63
CA SER A 2 25.65 -9.38 -25.06
C SER A 2 24.75 -9.07 -23.88
N ALA A 3 25.30 -8.47 -22.81
CA ALA A 3 24.53 -8.10 -21.61
C ALA A 3 23.29 -7.25 -21.93
N ARG A 4 23.37 -6.42 -22.99
CA ARG A 4 22.23 -5.67 -23.54
C ARG A 4 21.09 -6.59 -24.00
N SER A 5 21.41 -7.60 -24.82
CA SER A 5 20.43 -8.52 -25.39
C SER A 5 19.73 -9.34 -24.30
N ASP A 6 20.47 -9.76 -23.29
CA ASP A 6 19.94 -10.55 -22.17
C ASP A 6 18.93 -9.74 -21.34
N VAL A 7 19.23 -8.45 -21.08
CA VAL A 7 18.35 -7.54 -20.34
C VAL A 7 17.07 -7.22 -21.11
N LEU A 8 17.16 -7.02 -22.42
CA LEU A 8 15.97 -6.78 -23.24
C LEU A 8 15.07 -8.02 -23.33
N LEU A 9 15.64 -9.20 -23.53
CA LEU A 9 14.88 -10.45 -23.52
C LEU A 9 14.20 -10.70 -22.17
N TRP A 10 14.89 -10.39 -21.07
CA TRP A 10 14.30 -10.43 -19.74
C TRP A 10 13.15 -9.42 -19.60
N ALA A 11 13.35 -8.16 -20.00
CA ALA A 11 12.32 -7.12 -19.89
C ALA A 11 11.06 -7.49 -20.68
N THR A 12 11.21 -7.93 -21.93
CA THR A 12 10.10 -8.42 -22.77
C THR A 12 9.38 -9.59 -22.11
N ARG A 13 10.11 -10.56 -21.53
CA ARG A 13 9.50 -11.69 -20.82
C ARG A 13 8.64 -11.23 -19.64
N ILE A 14 9.14 -10.31 -18.82
CA ILE A 14 8.41 -9.79 -17.66
C ILE A 14 7.16 -9.00 -18.08
N VAL A 15 7.26 -8.18 -19.13
CA VAL A 15 6.11 -7.43 -19.64
C VAL A 15 5.05 -8.37 -20.23
N ASN A 16 5.47 -9.45 -20.88
CA ASN A 16 4.57 -10.44 -21.47
C ASN A 16 3.92 -11.39 -20.46
N LYS A 17 4.41 -11.50 -19.21
CA LYS A 17 3.79 -12.35 -18.17
C LYS A 17 2.37 -11.93 -17.76
N GLY A 18 1.85 -10.82 -18.29
CA GLY A 18 0.48 -10.37 -18.04
C GLY A 18 0.27 -9.83 -16.62
N ALA A 19 -0.84 -9.12 -16.40
CA ALA A 19 -1.14 -8.49 -15.10
C ALA A 19 -1.58 -9.50 -14.01
N GLY A 20 -1.92 -10.74 -14.39
CA GLY A 20 -2.35 -11.79 -13.47
C GLY A 20 -1.25 -12.73 -13.00
N ALA A 21 0.02 -12.48 -13.37
CA ALA A 21 1.13 -13.31 -12.90
C ALA A 21 1.29 -13.19 -11.39
N ALA A 22 1.37 -14.34 -10.71
CA ALA A 22 1.56 -14.35 -9.28
C ALA A 22 2.93 -13.73 -8.91
N PRO A 23 3.06 -13.01 -7.78
CA PRO A 23 4.29 -12.31 -7.43
C PRO A 23 5.54 -13.22 -7.38
N ASN A 24 5.38 -14.47 -6.95
CA ASN A 24 6.44 -15.48 -6.94
C ASN A 24 6.89 -15.88 -8.35
N GLN A 25 6.00 -15.85 -9.35
CA GLN A 25 6.35 -16.13 -10.74
C GLN A 25 7.13 -14.98 -11.39
N LEU A 26 6.87 -13.73 -10.97
CA LEU A 26 7.61 -12.55 -11.44
C LEU A 26 9.01 -12.47 -10.81
N LEU A 27 9.15 -12.92 -9.57
CA LEU A 27 10.44 -13.02 -8.87
C LEU A 27 11.20 -14.31 -9.21
N GLU A 28 10.58 -15.24 -9.95
CA GLU A 28 11.14 -16.56 -10.29
C GLU A 28 11.56 -17.38 -9.05
N ILE A 29 10.77 -17.29 -7.98
CA ILE A 29 10.97 -18.02 -6.72
C ILE A 29 9.91 -19.10 -6.52
N ARG A 30 10.21 -20.08 -5.66
CA ARG A 30 9.28 -21.17 -5.37
C ARG A 30 8.00 -20.67 -4.69
N ASP A 31 6.89 -21.33 -4.95
CA ASP A 31 5.71 -21.24 -4.08
C ASP A 31 6.10 -21.57 -2.64
N GLY A 32 5.73 -20.68 -1.73
CA GLY A 32 6.09 -20.83 -0.32
C GLY A 32 7.51 -20.38 0.06
N ALA A 33 8.28 -19.75 -0.83
CA ALA A 33 9.62 -19.19 -0.54
C ALA A 33 9.65 -18.24 0.69
N GLY A 34 10.81 -18.15 1.34
CA GLY A 34 11.00 -17.21 2.46
C GLY A 34 11.06 -15.75 1.99
N LEU A 35 10.93 -14.80 2.92
CA LEU A 35 11.16 -13.38 2.62
C LEU A 35 12.61 -13.12 2.20
N ASP A 36 13.57 -13.82 2.81
CA ASP A 36 15.00 -13.71 2.48
C ASP A 36 15.28 -14.18 1.05
N GLU A 37 14.62 -15.25 0.60
CA GLU A 37 14.74 -15.76 -0.77
C GLU A 37 14.13 -14.78 -1.78
N ALA A 38 12.95 -14.22 -1.49
CA ALA A 38 12.34 -13.18 -2.31
C ALA A 38 13.22 -11.93 -2.41
N GLN A 39 13.88 -11.52 -1.32
CA GLN A 39 14.80 -10.40 -1.31
C GLN A 39 16.07 -10.70 -2.11
N ALA A 40 16.65 -11.90 -1.96
CA ALA A 40 17.81 -12.33 -2.73
C ALA A 40 17.51 -12.36 -4.24
N ALA A 41 16.34 -12.87 -4.62
CA ALA A 41 15.89 -12.89 -6.01
C ALA A 41 15.71 -11.47 -6.57
N PHE A 42 15.05 -10.58 -5.81
CA PHE A 42 14.90 -9.18 -6.19
C PHE A 42 16.26 -8.48 -6.39
N HIS A 43 17.20 -8.66 -5.47
CA HIS A 43 18.54 -8.08 -5.59
C HIS A 43 19.33 -8.64 -6.78
N LYS A 44 19.16 -9.94 -7.10
CA LYS A 44 19.75 -10.56 -8.29
C LYS A 44 19.23 -9.89 -9.56
N VAL A 45 17.93 -9.64 -9.64
CA VAL A 45 17.31 -8.91 -10.76
C VAL A 45 17.81 -7.47 -10.81
N ALA A 46 17.82 -6.75 -9.68
CA ALA A 46 18.27 -5.36 -9.63
C ALA A 46 19.73 -5.18 -10.08
N ARG A 47 20.62 -6.13 -9.78
CA ARG A 47 22.02 -6.07 -10.23
C ARG A 47 22.17 -6.07 -11.75
N VAL A 48 21.22 -6.66 -12.47
CA VAL A 48 21.31 -6.86 -13.93
C VAL A 48 20.32 -5.99 -14.70
N GLY A 49 19.12 -5.76 -14.16
CA GLY A 49 18.00 -5.11 -14.84
C GLY A 49 17.61 -3.75 -14.29
N HIS A 50 18.43 -3.12 -13.43
CA HIS A 50 18.13 -1.76 -12.97
C HIS A 50 18.32 -0.75 -14.11
N PRO A 51 17.33 0.13 -14.40
CA PRO A 51 17.37 1.01 -15.55
C PRO A 51 18.57 1.98 -15.54
N ASP A 52 19.01 2.39 -14.35
CA ASP A 52 20.16 3.29 -14.20
C ASP A 52 21.47 2.71 -14.75
N LEU A 53 21.66 1.38 -14.68
CA LEU A 53 22.86 0.71 -15.22
C LEU A 53 22.92 0.79 -16.75
N HIS A 54 21.77 0.96 -17.39
CA HIS A 54 21.62 0.89 -18.85
C HIS A 54 21.33 2.23 -19.51
N ARG A 55 21.35 3.32 -18.72
CA ARG A 55 20.97 4.67 -19.18
C ARG A 55 21.83 5.19 -20.33
N ALA A 56 23.09 4.76 -20.42
CA ALA A 56 24.02 5.17 -21.47
C ALA A 56 24.08 4.20 -22.68
N SER A 57 23.56 2.98 -22.53
CA SER A 57 23.75 1.89 -23.51
C SER A 57 22.49 1.48 -24.27
N LEU A 58 21.30 1.87 -23.78
CA LEU A 58 20.01 1.58 -24.40
C LEU A 58 19.41 2.82 -25.07
N SER A 59 18.57 2.61 -26.08
CA SER A 59 17.71 3.67 -26.61
C SER A 59 16.65 4.09 -25.59
N ALA A 60 15.98 5.22 -25.81
CA ALA A 60 14.91 5.70 -24.92
C ALA A 60 13.76 4.68 -24.80
N GLU A 61 13.32 4.09 -25.92
CA GLU A 61 12.25 3.08 -25.94
C GLU A 61 12.64 1.80 -25.21
N GLU A 62 13.88 1.34 -25.41
CA GLU A 62 14.43 0.18 -24.72
C GLU A 62 14.53 0.42 -23.20
N LEU A 63 14.96 1.62 -22.81
CA LEU A 63 15.08 2.02 -21.41
C LEU A 63 13.70 2.10 -20.73
N GLU A 64 12.67 2.59 -21.43
CA GLU A 64 11.29 2.56 -20.95
C GLU A 64 10.76 1.14 -20.76
N LEU A 65 11.09 0.23 -21.68
CA LEU A 65 10.73 -1.19 -21.56
C LEU A 65 11.35 -1.82 -20.30
N VAL A 66 12.65 -1.59 -20.09
CA VAL A 66 13.39 -2.06 -18.90
C VAL A 66 12.83 -1.42 -17.62
N THR A 67 12.53 -0.13 -17.64
CA THR A 67 11.93 0.59 -16.50
C THR A 67 10.56 0.03 -16.14
N THR A 68 9.74 -0.29 -17.15
CA THR A 68 8.42 -0.90 -16.98
C THR A 68 8.53 -2.30 -16.38
N ALA A 69 9.42 -3.12 -16.93
CA ALA A 69 9.68 -4.48 -16.42
C ALA A 69 10.18 -4.45 -14.97
N TYR A 70 11.14 -3.57 -14.66
CA TYR A 70 11.68 -3.42 -13.32
C TYR A 70 10.61 -2.96 -12.31
N SER A 71 9.77 -1.99 -12.69
CA SER A 71 8.67 -1.52 -11.84
C SER A 71 7.67 -2.63 -11.51
N ARG A 72 7.39 -3.53 -12.45
CA ARG A 72 6.55 -4.71 -12.20
C ARG A 72 7.17 -5.68 -11.19
N VAL A 73 8.46 -5.99 -11.34
CA VAL A 73 9.17 -6.87 -10.40
C VAL A 73 9.27 -6.24 -9.01
N ALA A 74 9.54 -4.94 -8.93
CA ALA A 74 9.55 -4.20 -7.66
C ALA A 74 8.17 -4.22 -6.99
N GLY A 75 7.09 -4.02 -7.75
CA GLY A 75 5.71 -4.15 -7.27
C GLY A 75 5.42 -5.56 -6.73
N ALA A 76 5.81 -6.60 -7.48
CA ALA A 76 5.65 -7.99 -7.06
C ALA A 76 6.37 -8.29 -5.73
N TYR A 77 7.60 -7.78 -5.54
CA TYR A 77 8.32 -7.92 -4.27
C TYR A 77 7.58 -7.26 -3.09
N GLN A 78 7.06 -6.04 -3.28
CA GLN A 78 6.29 -5.35 -2.24
C GLN A 78 5.00 -6.09 -1.90
N GLU A 79 4.30 -6.61 -2.92
CA GLU A 79 3.10 -7.40 -2.73
C GLU A 79 3.39 -8.69 -1.97
N TYR A 80 4.40 -9.44 -2.41
CA TYR A 80 4.85 -10.67 -1.75
C TYR A 80 5.18 -10.45 -0.27
N ARG A 81 5.92 -9.37 0.02
CA ARG A 81 6.26 -8.98 1.39
C ARG A 81 5.02 -8.68 2.22
N THR A 82 4.06 -7.96 1.65
CA THR A 82 2.80 -7.61 2.33
C THR A 82 1.96 -8.85 2.63
N GLN A 83 1.81 -9.76 1.67
CA GLN A 83 1.09 -11.02 1.82
C GLN A 83 1.70 -11.89 2.95
N ARG A 84 3.03 -11.99 3.02
CA ARG A 84 3.72 -12.74 4.09
C ARG A 84 3.53 -12.13 5.48
N MET A 85 3.56 -10.81 5.59
CA MET A 85 3.31 -10.13 6.87
C MET A 85 1.86 -10.26 7.34
N GLN A 86 0.89 -10.37 6.43
CA GLN A 86 -0.52 -10.58 6.78
C GLN A 86 -0.79 -12.03 7.19
N THR A 87 -0.24 -13.00 6.47
CA THR A 87 -0.43 -14.44 6.79
C THR A 87 0.20 -14.84 8.13
N THR A 88 1.24 -14.14 8.57
CA THR A 88 1.85 -14.37 9.90
C THR A 88 0.97 -13.89 11.06
N LYS A 89 0.02 -12.97 10.82
CA LYS A 89 -0.82 -12.37 11.88
C LYS A 89 -2.12 -13.11 12.20
N LEU A 90 -2.39 -14.24 11.57
CA LEU A 90 -3.61 -15.03 11.81
C LEU A 90 -3.28 -16.44 12.32
N PRO A 91 -3.18 -16.67 13.64
CA PRO A 91 -3.58 -17.94 14.21
C PRO A 91 -5.11 -17.98 14.12
N ARG A 92 -5.64 -18.51 13.02
CA ARG A 92 -7.05 -18.90 12.94
C ARG A 92 -7.20 -20.10 13.89
N MET A 93 -7.54 -19.83 15.15
CA MET A 93 -7.94 -20.85 16.11
C MET A 93 -9.07 -21.66 15.46
N ALA A 94 -8.73 -22.89 15.08
CA ALA A 94 -9.70 -23.88 14.66
C ALA A 94 -10.55 -24.23 15.89
N ILE A 95 -11.74 -23.66 15.98
CA ILE A 95 -12.79 -24.21 16.83
C ILE A 95 -13.17 -25.55 16.19
N LYS A 96 -12.67 -26.64 16.77
CA LYS A 96 -13.06 -28.01 16.48
C LYS A 96 -14.41 -28.25 17.19
N PRO A 97 -15.56 -28.34 16.49
CA PRO A 97 -16.76 -28.85 17.14
C PRO A 97 -16.56 -30.36 17.40
N PRO A 98 -16.84 -30.85 18.62
CA PRO A 98 -16.74 -32.27 18.93
C PRO A 98 -17.81 -33.08 18.19
N THR A 99 -17.36 -34.18 17.59
CA THR A 99 -18.16 -35.21 16.92
C THR A 99 -18.85 -36.12 17.94
N GLY A 100 -20.15 -36.36 17.74
CA GLY A 100 -20.96 -37.45 18.31
C GLY A 100 -22.41 -36.99 18.48
N ALA A 101 -23.47 -37.62 17.98
CA ALA A 101 -23.73 -38.87 17.28
C ALA A 101 -25.17 -38.77 16.66
N PRO A 102 -25.67 -39.77 15.89
CA PRO A 102 -26.65 -39.59 14.80
C PRO A 102 -28.12 -39.88 15.17
N VAL A 103 -29.10 -39.36 14.40
CA VAL A 103 -30.41 -40.02 14.12
C VAL A 103 -31.24 -39.32 13.02
N ASN A 104 -31.73 -40.15 12.08
CA ASN A 104 -33.03 -40.16 11.37
C ASN A 104 -33.46 -39.13 10.29
N ASN A 105 -33.42 -39.61 9.03
CA ASN A 105 -34.48 -39.69 8.01
C ASN A 105 -35.73 -38.77 8.06
N MET A 106 -36.00 -38.02 6.97
CA MET A 106 -37.15 -38.25 6.05
C MET A 106 -37.15 -37.31 4.80
N PRO A 107 -37.96 -37.60 3.75
CA PRO A 107 -37.61 -37.36 2.34
C PRO A 107 -38.35 -36.21 1.61
N ARG A 108 -37.78 -35.86 0.43
CA ARG A 108 -38.36 -35.30 -0.82
C ARG A 108 -39.47 -34.22 -0.74
N THR A 109 -39.20 -33.10 -1.42
CA THR A 109 -40.04 -32.55 -2.52
C THR A 109 -39.25 -31.53 -3.36
N LEU A 110 -39.42 -31.59 -4.68
CA LEU A 110 -39.05 -30.63 -5.75
C LEU A 110 -40.36 -30.33 -6.53
N PRO A 111 -40.45 -29.41 -7.52
CA PRO A 111 -39.92 -28.03 -7.77
C PRO A 111 -41.09 -27.08 -8.26
N PRO A 112 -40.96 -26.17 -9.28
CA PRO A 112 -40.35 -24.81 -9.43
C PRO A 112 -41.42 -23.72 -9.78
N PRO A 113 -41.23 -22.71 -10.69
CA PRO A 113 -40.27 -21.58 -10.85
C PRO A 113 -40.97 -20.18 -10.70
N ASN A 114 -40.28 -19.02 -10.77
CA ASN A 114 -40.63 -17.91 -11.71
C ASN A 114 -39.85 -16.56 -11.58
N VAL A 115 -39.49 -16.04 -12.77
CA VAL A 115 -39.33 -14.66 -13.33
C VAL A 115 -38.61 -13.49 -12.62
N ASP A 116 -37.58 -13.00 -13.34
CA ASP A 116 -37.46 -11.67 -13.96
C ASP A 116 -37.64 -10.38 -13.12
N ALA A 117 -36.59 -9.53 -13.09
CA ALA A 117 -36.62 -8.16 -13.60
C ALA A 117 -35.38 -7.34 -13.19
N SER A 118 -34.59 -6.95 -14.20
CA SER A 118 -34.12 -5.58 -14.48
C SER A 118 -33.83 -4.60 -13.31
N LYS A 119 -32.66 -3.95 -13.30
CA LYS A 119 -32.40 -2.67 -14.03
C LYS A 119 -31.21 -1.88 -13.45
N ALA A 120 -30.49 -1.25 -14.39
CA ALA A 120 -29.78 0.04 -14.31
C ALA A 120 -28.35 0.14 -13.72
N ALA A 121 -27.42 0.40 -14.64
CA ALA A 121 -26.21 1.21 -14.48
C ALA A 121 -26.53 2.68 -14.10
N PRO A 122 -25.51 3.51 -13.77
CA PRO A 122 -24.95 4.34 -14.84
C PRO A 122 -23.43 4.56 -14.81
N THR A 123 -22.96 4.86 -16.02
CA THR A 123 -21.67 5.39 -16.47
C THR A 123 -21.52 6.90 -16.24
N SER A 124 -20.30 7.40 -16.04
CA SER A 124 -19.63 8.53 -16.76
C SER A 124 -18.32 8.91 -16.05
N SER A 125 -17.15 8.84 -16.70
CA SER A 125 -16.50 9.86 -17.58
C SER A 125 -16.06 11.10 -16.77
N ALA A 126 -14.78 11.32 -16.47
CA ALA A 126 -13.63 11.75 -17.30
C ALA A 126 -13.35 13.27 -17.18
N ALA A 127 -12.04 13.60 -17.25
CA ALA A 127 -11.41 14.91 -17.52
C ALA A 127 -11.07 15.87 -16.35
N ALA A 128 -9.76 16.14 -16.21
CA ALA A 128 -9.19 17.43 -15.78
C ALA A 128 -9.12 18.37 -17.01
N PRO A 129 -9.06 19.73 -16.89
CA PRO A 129 -7.79 20.42 -16.58
C PRO A 129 -7.88 21.81 -15.84
N THR A 130 -6.72 22.24 -15.34
CA THR A 130 -6.12 23.60 -15.18
C THR A 130 -6.95 24.87 -14.88
N GLY A 131 -6.51 25.66 -13.88
CA GLY A 131 -6.48 27.14 -13.99
C GLY A 131 -7.09 27.99 -12.86
N ALA A 132 -6.22 28.66 -12.09
CA ALA A 132 -6.28 30.01 -11.50
C ALA A 132 -7.57 30.62 -10.87
N ALA A 133 -7.31 31.27 -9.71
CA ALA A 133 -7.91 32.49 -9.16
C ALA A 133 -9.21 32.44 -8.31
N ALA A 134 -8.98 32.78 -7.03
CA ALA A 134 -9.71 33.73 -6.19
C ALA A 134 -11.20 33.52 -5.82
N ALA A 135 -11.37 33.37 -4.50
CA ALA A 135 -12.34 34.05 -3.64
C ALA A 135 -13.77 33.47 -3.48
N THR A 136 -13.97 33.02 -2.23
CA THR A 136 -15.07 33.36 -1.29
C THR A 136 -16.36 32.53 -1.18
N THR A 137 -16.54 32.03 0.06
CA THR A 137 -17.76 31.75 0.84
C THR A 137 -18.26 30.27 0.92
N PRO A 138 -18.96 29.86 2.00
CA PRO A 138 -18.38 29.01 3.03
C PRO A 138 -19.22 27.73 3.21
N LYS A 139 -18.66 26.57 2.87
CA LYS A 139 -19.38 25.29 2.95
C LYS A 139 -18.97 24.53 4.21
N VAL A 140 -19.86 24.57 5.20
CA VAL A 140 -20.17 23.58 6.24
C VAL A 140 -19.03 22.64 6.65
N ALA A 141 -18.56 22.85 7.87
CA ALA A 141 -17.52 22.09 8.55
C ALA A 141 -17.76 20.57 8.58
N PRO A 142 -16.74 19.76 8.26
CA PRO A 142 -16.53 18.49 8.93
C PRO A 142 -15.83 18.76 10.25
N SER A 143 -16.61 18.68 11.34
CA SER A 143 -16.10 18.57 12.70
C SER A 143 -15.15 17.36 12.79
N GLY A 144 -13.89 17.64 13.10
CA GLY A 144 -12.82 16.67 13.24
C GLY A 144 -11.50 17.33 12.83
N ALA A 145 -10.47 17.20 13.66
CA ALA A 145 -9.15 17.86 13.58
C ALA A 145 -8.43 17.81 12.20
N SER A 146 -8.97 17.09 11.21
CA SER A 146 -8.46 16.99 9.85
C SER A 146 -8.71 18.22 8.96
N ALA A 147 -9.68 19.08 9.29
CA ALA A 147 -9.94 20.31 8.51
C ALA A 147 -9.08 21.51 8.95
N ALA A 148 -8.39 21.41 10.10
CA ALA A 148 -7.67 22.50 10.74
C ALA A 148 -6.15 22.43 10.56
N MET A 149 -5.64 21.52 9.73
CA MET A 149 -4.20 21.33 9.54
C MET A 149 -3.82 21.13 8.07
N THR A 150 -2.65 21.64 7.68
CA THR A 150 -2.09 21.35 6.36
C THR A 150 -1.81 19.84 6.19
N PRO A 151 -1.92 19.28 4.97
CA PRO A 151 -1.64 17.84 4.73
C PRO A 151 -0.25 17.40 5.19
N LYS A 152 0.73 18.31 5.14
CA LYS A 152 2.10 18.07 5.60
C LYS A 152 2.18 18.00 7.14
N ALA A 153 1.46 18.88 7.84
CA ALA A 153 1.38 18.86 9.30
C ALA A 153 0.70 17.57 9.80
N LEU A 154 -0.33 17.07 9.10
CA LEU A 154 -1.01 15.82 9.47
C LEU A 154 -0.08 14.59 9.49
N ILE A 155 0.88 14.52 8.57
CA ILE A 155 1.85 13.40 8.53
C ILE A 155 2.71 13.40 9.79
N TYR A 156 3.20 14.56 10.20
CA TYR A 156 4.01 14.71 11.40
C TYR A 156 3.20 14.50 12.68
N TYR A 157 1.96 15.00 12.72
CA TYR A 157 1.06 14.78 13.84
C TYR A 157 0.77 13.28 14.07
N ARG A 158 0.44 12.52 13.02
CA ARG A 158 0.23 11.07 13.14
C ARG A 158 1.47 10.31 13.65
N LYS A 159 2.67 10.75 13.26
CA LYS A 159 3.94 10.21 13.78
C LYS A 159 4.14 10.54 15.26
N ALA A 160 3.76 11.75 15.68
CA ALA A 160 3.79 12.15 17.08
C ALA A 160 2.86 11.26 17.93
N GLU A 161 1.61 11.05 17.49
CA GLU A 161 0.67 10.16 18.18
C GLU A 161 1.20 8.74 18.34
N GLN A 162 1.84 8.20 17.29
CA GLN A 162 2.45 6.88 17.35
C GLN A 162 3.62 6.82 18.36
N SER A 163 4.40 7.89 18.47
CA SER A 163 5.50 8.00 19.44
C SER A 163 4.98 8.09 20.87
N LEU A 164 3.90 8.84 21.09
CA LEU A 164 3.21 8.93 22.39
C LEU A 164 2.68 7.56 22.84
N ARG A 165 2.06 6.80 21.95
CA ARG A 165 1.58 5.43 22.26
C ARG A 165 2.71 4.46 22.65
N ARG A 166 3.95 4.74 22.25
CA ARG A 166 5.14 3.95 22.61
C ARG A 166 5.86 4.46 23.86
N GLY A 167 5.44 5.61 24.41
CA GLY A 167 6.16 6.28 25.49
C GLY A 167 7.44 7.00 25.05
N GLU A 168 7.66 7.20 23.76
CA GLU A 168 8.82 7.92 23.23
C GLU A 168 8.57 9.43 23.21
N LEU A 169 8.58 10.05 24.40
CA LEU A 169 8.20 11.46 24.57
C LEU A 169 9.10 12.43 23.77
N LYS A 170 10.42 12.20 23.75
CA LYS A 170 11.38 13.04 23.00
C LYS A 170 11.11 13.00 21.49
N SER A 171 10.80 11.81 20.95
CA SER A 171 10.42 11.62 19.55
C SER A 171 9.10 12.34 19.24
N ALA A 172 8.12 12.27 20.15
CA ALA A 172 6.83 12.96 19.99
C ALA A 172 6.98 14.49 19.92
N VAL A 173 7.78 15.09 20.81
CA VAL A 173 8.07 16.54 20.80
C VAL A 173 8.68 16.98 19.47
N LEU A 174 9.68 16.24 18.97
CA LEU A 174 10.30 16.57 17.68
C LEU A 174 9.29 16.58 16.54
N GLN A 175 8.42 15.56 16.47
CA GLN A 175 7.40 15.47 15.43
C GLN A 175 6.35 16.59 15.55
N LEU A 176 5.96 16.96 16.78
CA LEU A 176 5.06 18.10 17.01
C LEU A 176 5.69 19.43 16.56
N ARG A 177 6.98 19.66 16.84
CA ARG A 177 7.70 20.85 16.34
C ARG A 177 7.77 20.89 14.82
N MET A 178 8.01 19.75 14.16
CA MET A 178 7.97 19.64 12.70
C MET A 178 6.56 19.90 12.13
N ALA A 179 5.52 19.47 12.84
CA ALA A 179 4.13 19.76 12.48
C ALA A 179 3.84 21.26 12.58
N ILE A 180 4.27 21.94 13.66
CA ILE A 180 4.11 23.39 13.84
C ILE A 180 4.91 24.16 12.78
N ALA A 181 6.11 23.72 12.42
CA ALA A 181 6.88 24.33 11.34
C ALA A 181 6.16 24.23 9.98
N ALA A 182 5.37 23.17 9.76
CA ALA A 182 4.54 22.99 8.57
C ALA A 182 3.20 23.74 8.64
N ASP A 183 2.70 24.03 9.84
CA ASP A 183 1.48 24.82 10.07
C ASP A 183 1.61 25.68 11.35
N PRO A 184 2.18 26.89 11.22
CA PRO A 184 2.45 27.75 12.38
C PRO A 184 1.18 28.34 13.00
N LEU A 185 0.04 28.31 12.30
CA LEU A 185 -1.20 28.91 12.76
C LEU A 185 -2.02 27.96 13.64
N SER A 186 -1.78 26.65 13.54
CA SER A 186 -2.49 25.65 14.34
C SER A 186 -2.30 25.87 15.85
N THR A 187 -3.39 26.18 16.55
CA THR A 187 -3.43 26.31 18.01
C THR A 187 -3.36 24.94 18.69
N MET A 188 -4.01 23.93 18.08
CA MET A 188 -4.03 22.56 18.57
C MET A 188 -2.63 21.95 18.67
N LEU A 189 -1.78 22.12 17.64
CA LEU A 189 -0.41 21.59 17.68
C LEU A 189 0.43 22.21 18.79
N ARG A 190 0.23 23.51 19.06
CA ARG A 190 0.91 24.24 20.12
C ARG A 190 0.46 23.77 21.50
N GLN A 191 -0.84 23.57 21.70
CA GLN A 191 -1.37 22.99 22.94
C GLN A 191 -0.83 21.58 23.20
N ALA A 192 -0.84 20.72 22.16
CA ALA A 192 -0.30 19.37 22.27
C ALA A 192 1.19 19.36 22.60
N LEU A 193 1.98 20.30 22.05
CA LEU A 193 3.39 20.44 22.39
C LEU A 193 3.57 20.78 23.87
N THR A 194 2.83 21.78 24.38
CA THR A 194 2.89 22.18 25.80
C THR A 194 2.51 21.04 26.74
N GLU A 195 1.49 20.25 26.39
CA GLU A 195 1.07 19.09 27.18
C GLU A 195 2.18 18.04 27.26
N VAL A 196 2.77 17.67 26.13
CA VAL A 196 3.84 16.66 26.08
C VAL A 196 5.12 17.16 26.78
N GLU A 197 5.47 18.44 26.63
CA GLU A 197 6.60 19.03 27.34
C GLU A 197 6.36 19.05 28.86
N SER A 198 5.12 19.28 29.31
CA SER A 198 4.76 19.18 30.73
C SER A 198 4.87 17.76 31.27
N GLU A 199 4.58 16.75 30.45
CA GLU A 199 4.70 15.35 30.83
C GLU A 199 6.16 14.92 30.98
N ILE A 200 7.04 15.40 30.08
CA ILE A 200 8.49 15.18 30.20
C ILE A 200 9.06 15.82 31.46
N ALA A 201 8.54 16.98 31.88
CA ALA A 201 9.01 17.64 33.09
C ALA A 201 8.57 16.93 34.39
N LYS A 202 7.54 16.08 34.34
CA LYS A 202 7.01 15.32 35.48
C LYS A 202 7.66 13.95 35.66
N GLY A 203 8.18 13.35 34.57
CA GLY A 203 8.81 12.03 34.56
C GLY A 203 10.31 12.09 34.77
#